data_AF-A0AAV5JGN7-F1
#
_entry.id   AF-A0AAV5JGN7-F1
#
_cell.length_a   1.000
_cell.length_b   1.000
_cell.length_c   1.000
_cell.angle_alpha   90.00
_cell.angle_beta   90.00
_cell.angle_gamma   90.00
#
_symmetry.space_group_name_H-M   'P 1'
#
loop_
_entity.id
_entity.type
_entity.pdbx_description
1 polymer ?
#
loop_
_entity_poly.entity_id
_entity_poly.type
_entity_poly.pdbx_seq_one_letter_code
_entity_poly.pdbx_strand_id
1 'polypeptide(L)'
;MSRFGLVSSQSQHFLAALLSDEEFINNFLSESSRRLANRYRFLTNELIRAGVFFLESNAGLFFWMDLRPLLMEQTFDAELELWRVIVDDVKLNVSPGSSFHGLEPGWFRISHLQFADDAILFGLATEENVRAIKCIMRAFELVSGLKINYGKSMLAGINVCKEWLSKMAFILNCKQGEIPFKYLGIPVGGNPRKLAFWKPLVDSFKKKLAG
;
A
#
# COMPACT_ATOMS: atom_id res chain seq x y z
N MET A 1 30.44 -20.28 -12.57
CA MET A 1 29.35 -19.86 -11.68
C MET A 1 28.27 -19.20 -12.54
N SER A 2 27.11 -19.83 -12.64
CA SER A 2 26.04 -19.37 -13.53
C SER A 2 25.36 -18.11 -12.97
N ARG A 3 25.21 -17.10 -13.84
CA ARG A 3 24.78 -15.73 -13.52
C ARG A 3 23.25 -15.57 -13.51
N PHE A 4 22.49 -16.48 -12.90
CA PHE A 4 21.03 -16.49 -13.03
C PHE A 4 20.27 -15.47 -12.15
N GLY A 5 20.96 -14.68 -11.32
CA GLY A 5 20.31 -13.72 -10.42
C GLY A 5 21.14 -12.47 -10.10
N LEU A 6 22.02 -12.02 -11.00
CA LEU A 6 22.80 -10.81 -10.75
C LEU A 6 21.89 -9.58 -10.67
N VAL A 7 22.12 -8.75 -9.65
CA VAL A 7 21.56 -7.39 -9.63
C VAL A 7 22.07 -6.65 -10.86
N SER A 8 21.18 -5.95 -11.57
CA SER A 8 21.57 -5.15 -12.73
C SER A 8 22.72 -4.20 -12.37
N SER A 9 23.76 -4.14 -13.19
CA SER A 9 24.89 -3.21 -13.00
C SER A 9 24.42 -1.75 -12.88
N GLN A 10 23.30 -1.41 -13.55
CA GLN A 10 22.66 -0.11 -13.41
C GLN A 10 22.12 0.12 -12.00
N SER A 11 21.44 -0.86 -11.41
CA SER A 11 20.94 -0.76 -10.03
C SER A 11 22.09 -0.72 -9.03
N GLN A 12 23.16 -1.48 -9.27
CA GLN A 12 24.37 -1.46 -8.43
C GLN A 12 25.03 -0.07 -8.44
N HIS A 13 25.29 0.50 -9.63
CA HIS A 13 25.87 1.83 -9.75
C HIS A 13 24.97 2.90 -9.11
N PHE A 14 23.67 2.79 -9.31
CA PHE A 14 22.69 3.70 -8.73
C PHE A 14 22.69 3.65 -7.20
N LEU A 15 22.55 2.45 -6.62
CA LEU A 15 22.53 2.28 -5.16
C LEU A 15 23.88 2.65 -4.54
N ALA A 16 25.00 2.36 -5.20
CA ALA A 16 26.31 2.77 -4.72
C ALA A 16 26.40 4.29 -4.63
N ALA A 17 26.01 5.03 -5.67
CA ALA A 17 26.00 6.49 -5.64
C ALA A 17 25.08 7.06 -4.54
N LEU A 18 23.88 6.49 -4.38
CA LEU A 18 22.92 6.90 -3.36
C LEU A 18 23.43 6.62 -1.94
N LEU A 19 24.05 5.46 -1.72
CA LEU A 19 24.51 5.00 -0.41
C LEU A 19 25.93 5.50 -0.06
N SER A 20 26.61 6.18 -0.99
CA SER A 20 27.86 6.90 -0.70
C SER A 20 27.63 8.33 -0.23
N ASP A 21 26.41 8.85 -0.35
CA ASP A 21 26.01 10.17 0.16
C ASP A 21 25.59 10.05 1.63
N GLU A 22 26.52 10.36 2.54
CA GLU A 22 26.30 10.29 3.99
C GLU A 22 25.24 11.28 4.48
N GLU A 23 25.15 12.47 3.87
CA GLU A 23 24.15 13.47 4.24
C GLU A 23 22.75 12.96 3.90
N PHE A 24 22.58 12.42 2.69
CA PHE A 24 21.34 11.77 2.27
C PHE A 24 20.97 10.61 3.20
N ILE A 25 21.91 9.72 3.53
CA ILE A 25 21.62 8.57 4.40
C ILE A 25 21.15 9.02 5.78
N ASN A 26 21.87 9.96 6.41
CA ASN A 26 21.53 10.44 7.74
C ASN A 26 20.15 11.11 7.77
N ASN A 27 19.86 11.95 6.78
CA ASN A 27 18.55 12.58 6.63
C ASN A 27 17.45 11.54 6.36
N PHE A 28 17.69 10.57 5.48
CA PHE A 28 16.74 9.52 5.16
C PHE A 28 16.40 8.64 6.36
N LEU A 29 17.41 8.18 7.10
CA LEU A 29 17.21 7.33 8.28
C LEU A 29 16.44 8.07 9.38
N SER A 30 16.84 9.31 9.67
CA SER A 30 16.17 10.15 10.66
C SER A 30 14.70 10.39 10.30
N GLU A 31 14.46 10.83 9.07
CA GLU A 31 13.11 11.21 8.63
C GLU A 31 12.20 9.98 8.44
N SER A 32 12.73 8.88 7.93
CA SER A 32 12.00 7.61 7.78
C SER A 32 11.58 7.08 9.16
N SER A 33 12.51 7.02 10.11
CA SER A 33 12.23 6.59 11.49
C SER A 33 11.18 7.48 12.16
N ARG A 34 11.34 8.81 12.06
CA ARG A 34 10.39 9.79 12.62
C ARG A 34 8.99 9.60 12.05
N ARG A 35 8.85 9.48 10.72
CA ARG A 35 7.55 9.26 10.06
C ARG A 35 6.91 7.93 10.44
N LEU A 36 7.70 6.88 10.54
CA LEU A 36 7.24 5.56 10.92
C LEU A 36 6.73 5.55 12.36
N ALA A 37 7.48 6.14 13.29
CA ALA A 37 7.10 6.28 14.69
C ALA A 37 5.82 7.12 14.87
N ASN A 38 5.68 8.22 14.10
CA ASN A 38 4.46 9.02 14.12
C ASN A 38 3.22 8.22 13.68
N ARG A 39 3.34 7.43 12.61
CA ARG A 39 2.24 6.59 12.10
C ARG A 39 1.88 5.48 13.08
N TYR A 40 2.90 4.81 13.63
CA TYR A 40 2.71 3.79 14.65
C TYR A 40 1.92 4.36 15.83
N ARG A 41 2.40 5.47 16.43
CA ARG A 41 1.73 6.14 17.55
C ARG A 41 0.29 6.56 17.24
N PHE A 42 0.07 7.13 16.05
CA PHE A 42 -1.27 7.53 15.65
C PHE A 42 -2.22 6.34 15.66
N LEU A 43 -1.84 5.25 15.00
CA LEU A 43 -2.72 4.09 14.84
C LEU A 43 -2.89 3.30 16.15
N THR A 44 -1.83 3.14 16.95
CA THR A 44 -1.94 2.46 18.24
C THR A 44 -2.82 3.24 19.22
N ASN A 45 -2.76 4.59 19.21
CA ASN A 45 -3.67 5.41 20.02
C ASN A 45 -5.15 5.19 19.63
N GLU A 46 -5.46 5.07 18.33
CA GLU A 46 -6.82 4.78 17.87
C GLU A 46 -7.28 3.37 18.24
N LEU A 47 -6.39 2.38 18.24
CA LEU A 47 -6.71 1.03 18.70
C LEU A 47 -6.99 0.97 20.19
N ILE A 48 -6.20 1.67 21.01
CA ILE A 48 -6.45 1.80 22.45
C ILE A 48 -7.85 2.41 22.68
N ARG A 49 -8.20 3.47 21.93
CA ARG A 49 -9.53 4.08 22.01
C ARG A 49 -10.66 3.13 21.61
N ALA A 50 -10.40 2.24 20.64
CA ALA A 50 -11.32 1.22 20.20
C ALA A 50 -11.35 -0.03 21.11
N GLY A 51 -10.52 -0.10 22.16
CA GLY A 51 -10.40 -1.25 23.04
C GLY A 51 -9.74 -2.47 22.39
N VAL A 52 -8.97 -2.28 21.32
CA VAL A 52 -8.24 -3.35 20.63
C VAL A 52 -6.82 -3.44 21.15
N PHE A 53 -6.46 -4.61 21.66
CA PHE A 53 -5.11 -4.90 22.13
C PHE A 53 -4.15 -5.17 20.96
N PHE A 54 -2.87 -4.90 21.16
CA PHE A 54 -1.83 -5.16 20.19
C PHE A 54 -0.49 -5.41 20.89
N LEU A 55 0.43 -6.07 20.19
CA LEU A 55 1.82 -6.24 20.65
C LEU A 55 2.59 -4.93 20.44
N GLU A 56 3.14 -4.38 21.53
CA GLU A 56 4.03 -3.23 21.44
C GLU A 56 5.25 -3.57 20.57
N SER A 57 5.60 -2.64 19.66
CA SER A 57 6.71 -2.79 18.74
C SER A 57 7.43 -1.45 18.60
N ASN A 58 8.75 -1.52 18.41
CA ASN A 58 9.61 -0.37 18.15
C ASN A 58 10.08 -0.31 16.69
N ALA A 59 9.67 -1.26 15.83
CA ALA A 59 10.16 -1.39 14.47
C ALA A 59 9.12 -2.05 13.54
N GLY A 60 9.45 -2.08 12.25
CA GLY A 60 8.63 -2.70 11.22
C GLY A 60 7.62 -1.74 10.58
N LEU A 61 6.94 -2.24 9.55
CA LEU A 61 5.94 -1.49 8.78
C LEU A 61 4.51 -1.98 9.10
N PHE A 62 4.38 -2.72 10.19
CA PHE A 62 3.18 -3.40 10.63
C PHE A 62 3.24 -3.57 12.16
N PHE A 63 2.10 -3.89 12.76
CA PHE A 63 2.03 -4.39 14.14
C PHE A 63 1.06 -5.57 14.21
N TRP A 64 1.11 -6.26 15.34
CA TRP A 64 0.30 -7.43 15.62
C TRP A 64 -0.88 -7.04 16.52
N MET A 65 -2.09 -7.09 15.97
CA MET A 65 -3.33 -6.94 16.73
C MET A 65 -3.65 -8.25 17.44
N ASP A 66 -4.09 -8.12 18.68
CA ASP A 66 -4.62 -9.21 19.47
C ASP A 66 -6.16 -9.17 19.40
N LEU A 67 -6.72 -10.02 18.54
CA LEU A 67 -8.15 -10.21 18.38
C LEU A 67 -8.62 -11.53 19.02
N ARG A 68 -7.80 -12.17 19.87
CA ARG A 68 -8.20 -13.35 20.64
C ARG A 68 -9.52 -13.14 21.41
N PRO A 69 -9.81 -11.95 21.99
CA PRO A 69 -11.09 -11.70 22.66
C PRO A 69 -12.32 -11.73 21.74
N LEU A 70 -12.14 -11.62 20.43
CA LEU A 70 -13.21 -11.65 19.43
C LEU A 70 -13.45 -13.05 18.86
N LEU A 71 -12.59 -14.02 19.18
CA LEU A 71 -12.78 -15.39 18.75
C LEU A 71 -13.86 -16.08 19.59
N MET A 72 -14.77 -16.79 18.92
CA MET A 72 -15.76 -17.65 19.59
C MET A 72 -15.07 -18.82 20.33
N GLU A 73 -13.99 -19.34 19.75
CA GLU A 73 -13.16 -20.41 20.30
C GLU A 73 -11.68 -20.11 20.02
N GLN A 74 -10.76 -20.57 20.87
CA GLN A 74 -9.32 -20.39 20.65
C GLN A 74 -8.78 -21.44 19.67
N THR A 75 -9.27 -21.42 18.43
CA THR A 75 -8.88 -22.33 17.34
C THR A 75 -8.51 -21.56 16.08
N PHE A 76 -7.70 -22.17 15.21
CA PHE A 76 -7.35 -21.55 13.91
C PHE A 76 -8.54 -21.49 12.95
N ASP A 77 -9.52 -22.39 13.09
CA ASP A 77 -10.76 -22.30 12.32
C ASP A 77 -11.55 -21.05 12.70
N ALA A 78 -11.67 -20.74 14.00
CA ALA A 78 -12.29 -19.50 14.47
C ALA A 78 -11.51 -18.25 14.01
N GLU A 79 -10.16 -18.31 13.97
CA GLU A 79 -9.34 -17.24 13.39
C GLU A 79 -9.67 -16.99 11.91
N LEU A 80 -9.82 -18.04 11.11
CA LEU A 80 -10.15 -17.92 9.70
C LEU A 80 -11.57 -17.40 9.46
N GLU A 81 -12.54 -17.79 10.29
CA GLU A 81 -13.89 -17.24 10.23
C GLU A 81 -13.91 -15.74 10.58
N LEU A 82 -13.21 -15.33 11.64
CA LEU A 82 -13.04 -13.91 11.96
C LEU A 82 -12.32 -13.17 10.82
N TRP A 83 -11.28 -13.77 10.24
CA TRP A 83 -10.56 -13.21 9.10
C TRP A 83 -11.49 -12.95 7.91
N ARG A 84 -12.39 -13.90 7.58
CA ARG A 84 -13.39 -13.74 6.53
C ARG A 84 -14.31 -12.56 6.81
N VAL A 85 -14.82 -12.41 8.03
CA VAL A 85 -15.62 -11.24 8.41
C VAL A 85 -14.83 -9.93 8.22
N ILE A 86 -13.56 -9.89 8.62
CA ILE A 86 -12.74 -8.68 8.46
C ILE A 86 -12.52 -8.34 6.98
N VAL A 87 -12.26 -9.33 6.13
CA VAL A 87 -12.02 -9.13 4.69
C VAL A 87 -13.31 -8.84 3.94
N ASP A 88 -14.37 -9.60 4.20
CA ASP A 88 -15.60 -9.58 3.41
C ASP A 88 -16.61 -8.55 3.93
N ASP A 89 -16.72 -8.33 5.24
CA ASP A 89 -17.70 -7.39 5.79
C ASP A 89 -17.05 -6.05 6.15
N VAL A 90 -15.91 -6.08 6.85
CA VAL A 90 -15.18 -4.85 7.25
C VAL A 90 -14.37 -4.26 6.10
N LYS A 91 -14.13 -5.04 5.02
CA LYS A 91 -13.36 -4.65 3.83
C LYS A 91 -11.93 -4.22 4.13
N LEU A 92 -11.32 -4.85 5.13
CA LEU A 92 -9.95 -4.57 5.55
C LEU A 92 -9.06 -5.78 5.27
N ASN A 93 -8.01 -5.57 4.46
CA ASN A 93 -7.04 -6.62 4.20
C ASN A 93 -6.02 -6.71 5.35
N VAL A 94 -6.15 -7.77 6.15
CA VAL A 94 -5.20 -8.17 7.20
C VAL A 94 -4.69 -9.57 6.94
N SER A 95 -3.52 -9.88 7.48
CA SER A 95 -2.95 -11.22 7.43
C SER A 95 -3.17 -11.93 8.77
N PRO A 96 -3.85 -13.10 8.80
CA PRO A 96 -4.05 -13.87 10.02
C PRO A 96 -2.73 -14.50 10.48
N GLY A 97 -2.58 -14.73 11.78
CA GLY A 97 -1.34 -15.22 12.41
C GLY A 97 -0.92 -16.60 11.93
N SER A 98 -1.90 -17.46 11.63
CA SER A 98 -1.67 -18.77 10.99
C SER A 98 -0.88 -18.68 9.68
N SER A 99 -1.01 -17.61 8.90
CA SER A 99 -0.23 -17.39 7.66
C SER A 99 1.27 -17.20 7.91
N PHE A 100 1.68 -16.94 9.16
CA PHE A 100 3.07 -16.82 9.60
C PHE A 100 3.48 -17.95 10.53
N HIS A 101 2.70 -19.03 10.59
CA HIS A 101 2.89 -20.14 11.52
C HIS A 101 2.86 -19.70 12.99
N GLY A 102 1.98 -18.74 13.32
CA GLY A 102 1.70 -18.35 14.70
C GLY A 102 1.30 -19.56 15.55
N LEU A 103 1.78 -19.61 16.80
CA LEU A 103 1.52 -20.73 17.72
C LEU A 103 0.14 -20.64 18.38
N GLU A 104 -0.44 -19.45 18.41
CA GLU A 104 -1.76 -19.16 18.99
C GLU A 104 -2.65 -18.50 17.94
N PRO A 105 -3.95 -18.87 17.88
CA PRO A 105 -4.90 -18.20 17.01
C PRO A 105 -5.24 -16.80 17.51
N GLY A 106 -5.81 -15.96 16.66
CA GLY A 106 -6.39 -14.65 17.01
C GLY A 106 -5.43 -13.48 16.88
N TRP A 107 -4.20 -13.72 16.43
CA TRP A 107 -3.24 -12.67 16.12
C TRP A 107 -3.38 -12.23 14.66
N PHE A 108 -3.40 -10.93 14.39
CA PHE A 108 -3.52 -10.39 13.04
C PHE A 108 -2.46 -9.35 12.76
N ARG A 109 -1.72 -9.52 11.67
CA ARG A 109 -0.75 -8.53 11.20
C ARG A 109 -1.46 -7.49 10.32
N ILE A 110 -1.39 -6.23 10.71
CA ILE A 110 -1.88 -5.09 9.94
C ILE A 110 -0.73 -4.15 9.57
N SER A 111 -0.67 -3.77 8.29
CA SER A 111 0.31 -2.79 7.81
C SER A 111 -0.18 -1.38 8.12
N HIS A 112 0.70 -0.56 8.70
CA HIS A 112 0.46 0.88 8.88
C HIS A 112 1.20 1.73 7.84
N LEU A 113 1.74 1.08 6.81
CA LEU A 113 2.33 1.73 5.66
C LEU A 113 1.26 2.03 4.61
N GLN A 114 0.54 3.13 4.80
CA GLN A 114 -0.22 3.77 3.73
C GLN A 114 0.57 4.98 3.22
N PHE A 115 0.92 5.00 1.94
CA PHE A 115 1.48 6.20 1.33
C PHE A 115 0.38 7.27 1.37
N ALA A 116 0.61 8.35 2.14
CA ALA A 116 -0.44 9.31 2.48
C ALA A 116 -0.99 10.07 1.27
N ASP A 117 -0.22 10.11 0.19
CA ASP A 117 -0.50 10.98 -0.95
C ASP A 117 -1.01 10.23 -2.19
N ASP A 118 -0.77 8.92 -2.29
CA ASP A 118 -1.15 8.12 -3.46
C ASP A 118 -1.73 6.77 -2.99
N ALA A 119 -3.01 6.52 -3.30
CA ALA A 119 -3.66 5.23 -3.08
C ALA A 119 -4.04 4.60 -4.43
N ILE A 120 -3.76 3.30 -4.61
CA ILE A 120 -4.27 2.51 -5.73
C ILE A 120 -5.38 1.61 -5.24
N LEU A 121 -6.52 1.67 -5.92
CA LEU A 121 -7.64 0.77 -5.74
C LEU A 121 -7.71 -0.22 -6.91
N PHE A 122 -7.84 -1.51 -6.60
CA PHE A 122 -8.03 -2.56 -7.59
C PHE A 122 -9.45 -3.10 -7.50
N GLY A 123 -10.02 -3.48 -8.63
CA GLY A 123 -11.30 -4.18 -8.65
C GLY A 123 -11.65 -4.68 -10.04
N LEU A 124 -12.71 -5.48 -10.12
CA LEU A 124 -13.18 -6.04 -11.37
C LEU A 124 -13.69 -4.94 -12.30
N ALA A 125 -13.55 -5.15 -13.61
CA ALA A 125 -13.99 -4.22 -14.65
C ALA A 125 -15.50 -4.27 -14.85
N THR A 126 -16.27 -3.93 -13.80
CA THR A 126 -17.73 -3.87 -13.82
C THR A 126 -18.20 -2.49 -13.35
N GLU A 127 -19.37 -2.05 -13.83
CA GLU A 127 -19.94 -0.76 -13.44
C GLU A 127 -20.31 -0.75 -11.94
N GLU A 128 -20.77 -1.88 -11.41
CA GLU A 128 -21.10 -2.09 -10.00
C GLU A 128 -19.86 -1.88 -9.12
N ASN A 129 -18.71 -2.43 -9.50
CA ASN A 129 -17.46 -2.28 -8.74
C ASN A 129 -16.98 -0.81 -8.78
N VAL A 130 -17.08 -0.14 -9.93
CA VAL A 130 -16.75 1.29 -10.07
C VAL A 130 -17.64 2.15 -9.17
N ARG A 131 -18.95 1.86 -9.10
CA ARG A 131 -19.89 2.55 -8.22
C ARG A 131 -19.60 2.27 -6.74
N ALA A 132 -19.27 1.03 -6.39
CA ALA A 132 -18.87 0.67 -5.03
C ALA A 132 -17.62 1.45 -4.60
N ILE A 133 -16.59 1.54 -5.46
CA ILE A 133 -15.40 2.36 -5.22
C ILE A 133 -15.78 3.82 -4.99
N LYS A 134 -16.66 4.39 -5.82
CA LYS A 134 -17.15 5.77 -5.63
C LYS A 134 -17.82 5.96 -4.26
N CYS A 135 -18.65 5.00 -3.84
CA CYS A 135 -19.31 5.03 -2.53
C CYS A 135 -18.30 4.94 -1.38
N ILE A 136 -17.31 4.04 -1.47
CA ILE A 136 -16.24 3.90 -0.47
C ILE A 136 -15.44 5.20 -0.35
N MET A 137 -15.04 5.77 -1.49
CA MET A 137 -14.37 7.06 -1.56
C MET A 137 -15.18 8.16 -0.89
N ARG A 138 -16.49 8.21 -1.14
CA ARG A 138 -17.38 9.20 -0.51
C ARG A 138 -17.55 8.98 0.98
N ALA A 139 -17.70 7.73 1.42
CA ALA A 139 -17.79 7.38 2.84
C ALA A 139 -16.50 7.76 3.57
N PHE A 140 -15.34 7.50 2.97
CA PHE A 140 -14.05 7.93 3.49
C PHE A 140 -13.97 9.45 3.66
N GLU A 141 -14.38 10.24 2.67
CA GLU A 141 -14.40 11.71 2.81
C GLU A 141 -15.28 12.18 3.97
N LEU A 142 -16.42 11.51 4.18
CA LEU A 142 -17.37 11.86 5.25
C LEU A 142 -16.84 11.49 6.64
N VAL A 143 -16.25 10.30 6.79
CA VAL A 143 -15.76 9.79 8.08
C VAL A 143 -14.44 10.43 8.48
N SER A 144 -13.50 10.59 7.54
CA SER A 144 -12.17 11.13 7.84
C SER A 144 -12.11 12.67 7.86
N GLY A 145 -13.11 13.34 7.27
CA GLY A 145 -13.07 14.78 7.00
C GLY A 145 -12.09 15.19 5.89
N LEU A 146 -11.34 14.24 5.30
CA LEU A 146 -10.44 14.48 4.18
C LEU A 146 -11.21 14.64 2.87
N LYS A 147 -10.57 15.25 1.88
CA LYS A 147 -11.12 15.38 0.53
C LYS A 147 -10.28 14.61 -0.47
N ILE A 148 -10.96 13.83 -1.30
CA ILE A 148 -10.31 13.13 -2.39
C ILE A 148 -10.03 14.13 -3.51
N ASN A 149 -8.78 14.16 -3.96
CA ASN A 149 -8.40 14.99 -5.08
C ASN A 149 -8.70 14.29 -6.41
N TYR A 150 -9.97 14.30 -6.79
CA TYR A 150 -10.46 13.72 -8.05
C TYR A 150 -9.75 14.24 -9.31
N GLY A 151 -9.27 15.50 -9.29
CA GLY A 151 -8.50 16.09 -10.39
C GLY A 151 -7.07 15.53 -10.53
N LYS A 152 -6.54 14.91 -9.47
CA LYS A 152 -5.27 14.15 -9.48
C LYS A 152 -5.48 12.64 -9.57
N SER A 153 -6.70 12.14 -9.34
CA SER A 153 -7.04 10.73 -9.50
C SER A 153 -7.20 10.35 -10.98
N MET A 154 -6.91 9.09 -11.31
CA MET A 154 -7.17 8.51 -12.61
C MET A 154 -7.68 7.08 -12.52
N LEU A 155 -8.45 6.64 -13.52
CA LEU A 155 -8.88 5.26 -13.69
C LEU A 155 -8.14 4.65 -14.89
N ALA A 156 -7.37 3.59 -14.66
CA ALA A 156 -6.71 2.82 -15.70
C ALA A 156 -7.37 1.43 -15.81
N GLY A 157 -7.52 0.93 -17.04
CA GLY A 157 -8.13 -0.37 -17.31
C GLY A 157 -7.16 -1.34 -17.96
N ILE A 158 -7.25 -2.62 -17.60
CA ILE A 158 -6.51 -3.72 -18.24
C ILE A 158 -7.49 -4.51 -19.09
N ASN A 159 -7.21 -4.65 -20.38
CA ASN A 159 -8.04 -5.42 -21.32
C ASN A 159 -9.50 -4.94 -21.41
N VAL A 160 -9.72 -3.62 -21.36
CA VAL A 160 -11.04 -2.97 -21.54
C VAL A 160 -10.97 -1.94 -22.66
N CYS A 161 -12.10 -1.69 -23.34
CA CYS A 161 -12.16 -0.68 -24.40
C CYS A 161 -12.14 0.74 -23.83
N LYS A 162 -11.66 1.70 -24.64
CA LYS A 162 -11.49 3.10 -24.22
C LYS A 162 -12.83 3.77 -23.93
N GLU A 163 -13.88 3.41 -24.63
CA GLU A 163 -15.22 3.95 -24.49
C GLU A 163 -15.79 3.60 -23.12
N TRP A 164 -15.67 2.33 -22.71
CA TRP A 164 -16.07 1.87 -21.38
C TRP A 164 -15.25 2.57 -20.30
N LEU A 165 -13.92 2.63 -20.47
CA LEU A 165 -13.03 3.28 -19.50
C LEU A 165 -13.36 4.77 -19.31
N SER A 166 -13.65 5.48 -20.41
CA SER A 166 -14.08 6.88 -20.40
C SER A 166 -15.38 7.07 -19.61
N LYS A 167 -16.37 6.20 -19.84
CA LYS A 167 -17.65 6.21 -19.12
C LYS A 167 -17.43 5.97 -17.61
N MET A 168 -16.58 5.02 -17.24
CA MET A 168 -16.32 4.72 -15.83
C MET A 168 -15.49 5.80 -15.12
N ALA A 169 -14.52 6.41 -15.81
CA ALA A 169 -13.76 7.54 -15.29
C ALA A 169 -14.68 8.74 -15.02
N PHE A 170 -15.63 9.01 -15.92
CA PHE A 170 -16.68 10.01 -15.72
C PHE A 170 -17.54 9.70 -14.48
N ILE A 171 -17.96 8.45 -14.29
CA ILE A 171 -18.70 8.04 -13.07
C ILE A 171 -17.87 8.32 -11.82
N LEU A 172 -16.58 8.01 -11.79
CA LEU A 172 -15.69 8.29 -10.66
C LEU A 172 -15.29 9.76 -10.51
N ASN A 173 -15.66 10.62 -11.45
CA ASN A 173 -15.23 12.02 -11.53
C ASN A 173 -13.70 12.17 -11.63
N CYS A 174 -13.00 11.20 -12.22
CA CYS A 174 -11.55 11.20 -12.33
C CYS A 174 -11.10 11.20 -13.80
N LYS A 175 -9.80 11.35 -14.03
CA LYS A 175 -9.23 11.31 -15.38
C LYS A 175 -9.20 9.88 -15.90
N GLN A 176 -9.40 9.71 -17.21
CA GLN A 176 -9.00 8.47 -17.86
C GLN A 176 -7.47 8.35 -17.81
N GLY A 177 -6.97 7.25 -17.26
CA GLY A 177 -5.56 6.93 -17.19
C GLY A 177 -5.13 5.96 -18.29
N GLU A 178 -3.82 5.88 -18.50
CA GLU A 178 -3.19 4.93 -19.44
C GLU A 178 -2.13 4.11 -18.72
N ILE A 179 -1.88 2.90 -19.21
CA ILE A 179 -0.83 2.01 -18.72
C ILE A 179 0.33 2.03 -19.73
N PRO A 180 1.60 2.20 -19.30
CA PRO A 180 2.05 2.32 -17.91
C PRO A 180 1.84 3.73 -17.32
N PHE A 181 1.51 3.80 -16.03
CA PHE A 181 1.43 5.04 -15.27
C PHE A 181 2.48 5.08 -14.15
N LYS A 182 2.74 6.25 -13.57
CA LYS A 182 3.69 6.41 -12.46
C LYS A 182 2.96 6.37 -11.12
N TYR A 183 3.45 5.55 -10.20
CA TYR A 183 3.01 5.48 -8.81
C TYR A 183 4.22 5.51 -7.89
N LEU A 184 4.26 6.46 -6.95
CA LEU A 184 5.36 6.63 -5.99
C LEU A 184 6.76 6.72 -6.64
N GLY A 185 6.87 7.26 -7.85
CA GLY A 185 8.15 7.29 -8.56
C GLY A 185 8.36 6.17 -9.57
N ILE A 186 7.59 5.09 -9.48
CA ILE A 186 7.83 3.83 -10.20
C ILE A 186 6.77 3.65 -11.29
N PRO A 187 7.14 3.28 -12.52
CA PRO A 187 6.17 2.93 -13.55
C PRO A 187 5.48 1.60 -13.22
N VAL A 188 4.15 1.58 -13.32
CA VAL A 188 3.27 0.42 -13.06
C VAL A 188 2.67 -0.05 -14.38
N GLY A 189 2.67 -1.36 -14.62
CA GLY A 189 2.06 -2.00 -15.79
C GLY A 189 2.87 -1.89 -17.10
N GLY A 190 4.13 -1.49 -17.04
CA GLY A 190 5.06 -1.55 -18.18
C GLY A 190 5.88 -2.85 -18.19
N ASN A 191 6.80 -2.98 -19.15
CA ASN A 191 7.66 -4.17 -19.26
C ASN A 191 8.96 -3.98 -18.45
N PRO A 192 9.12 -4.64 -17.29
CA PRO A 192 10.30 -4.49 -16.43
C PRO A 192 11.59 -5.05 -17.05
N ARG A 193 11.50 -5.79 -18.17
CA ARG A 193 12.68 -6.31 -18.88
C ARG A 193 13.34 -5.27 -19.79
N LYS A 194 12.70 -4.12 -20.05
CA LYS A 194 13.26 -3.06 -20.90
C LYS A 194 13.98 -2.00 -20.07
N LEU A 195 15.20 -1.61 -20.47
CA LEU A 195 15.97 -0.55 -19.79
C LEU A 195 15.21 0.80 -19.75
N ALA A 196 14.47 1.12 -20.81
CA ALA A 196 13.64 2.32 -20.89
C ALA A 196 12.56 2.39 -19.79
N PHE A 197 12.08 1.26 -19.27
CA PHE A 197 11.11 1.21 -18.19
C PHE A 197 11.69 1.76 -16.88
N TRP A 198 12.96 1.49 -16.58
CA TRP A 198 13.61 1.92 -15.34
C TRP A 198 14.21 3.33 -15.41
N LYS A 199 14.37 3.89 -16.61
CA LYS A 199 15.00 5.19 -16.84
C LYS A 199 14.35 6.34 -16.03
N PRO A 200 13.00 6.50 -15.96
CA PRO A 200 12.39 7.58 -15.19
C PRO A 200 12.66 7.48 -13.68
N LEU A 201 12.79 6.27 -13.15
CA LEU A 201 13.12 6.04 -11.74
C LEU A 201 14.57 6.47 -11.49
N VAL A 202 15.50 5.99 -12.33
CA VAL A 202 16.93 6.35 -12.26
C VAL A 202 17.12 7.87 -12.36
N ASP A 203 16.47 8.52 -13.32
CA ASP A 203 16.57 9.97 -13.52
C ASP A 203 15.97 10.75 -12.33
N SER A 204 14.87 10.26 -11.74
CA SER A 204 14.28 10.87 -10.55
C SER A 204 15.21 10.85 -9.34
N PHE A 205 15.99 9.78 -9.17
CA PHE A 205 16.96 9.73 -8.10
C PHE A 205 18.19 10.58 -8.39
N LYS A 206 18.72 10.54 -9.62
CA LYS A 206 19.83 11.43 -10.03
C LYS A 206 19.49 12.90 -9.79
N LYS A 207 18.26 13.33 -10.11
CA LYS A 207 17.82 14.70 -9.88
C LYS A 207 17.74 15.06 -8.39
N LYS A 208 17.34 14.13 -7.53
CA LYS A 208 17.31 14.36 -6.08
C LYS A 208 18.70 14.38 -5.44
N LEU A 209 19.67 13.75 -6.07
CA LEU A 209 21.08 13.69 -5.63
C LEU A 209 21.94 14.82 -6.20
N ALA A 210 21.44 15.56 -7.20
CA ALA A 210 22.23 16.60 -7.87
C ALA A 210 22.20 17.96 -7.16
N GLY A 211 21.39 18.13 -6.10
CA GLY A 211 21.13 19.43 -5.47
C GLY A 211 20.21 20.29 -6.31
#